data_AF-A0A7K2YEI6-F1
#
_entry.id   AF-A0A7K2YEI6-F1
#
_cell.length_a   1.000
_cell.length_b   1.000
_cell.length_c   1.000
_cell.angle_alpha   90.00
_cell.angle_beta   90.00
_cell.angle_gamma   90.00
#
_symmetry.space_group_name_H-M   'P 1'
#
loop_
_entity.id
_entity.type
_entity.pdbx_description
1 polymer ?
#
loop_
_entity_poly.entity_id
_entity_poly.type
_entity_poly.pdbx_seq_one_letter_code
_entity_poly.pdbx_strand_id
1 'polypeptide(L)'
;MSSGRPRPTALDDAPDTVLVTFLDPRVLHHTIGDAAVMADQIRALRRATQRPHTHIRTVSAATTTPAPSIAYLRFADGRELICLEQADAVVYLRESDHHRAALDRIALVAHDHAETRRQLTRAEHAHRLCATERGPAALPASFANDPGPVPTPTSPPRPDRENPA
;
A
#
# COMPACT_ATOMS: atom_id res chain seq x y z
N MET A 1 10.19 7.41 30.18
CA MET A 1 9.84 5.98 30.12
C MET A 1 8.54 5.88 29.33
N SER A 2 8.62 5.51 28.05
CA SER A 2 7.43 5.44 27.19
C SER A 2 6.66 4.18 27.56
N SER A 3 5.50 4.32 28.20
CA SER A 3 4.59 3.20 28.44
C SER A 3 4.02 2.76 27.09
N GLY A 4 4.72 1.85 26.42
CA GLY A 4 4.28 1.28 25.15
C GLY A 4 2.94 0.58 25.36
N ARG A 5 1.92 1.02 24.63
CA ARG A 5 0.62 0.32 24.60
C ARG A 5 0.86 -1.11 24.08
N PRO A 6 0.08 -2.10 24.57
CA PRO A 6 0.22 -3.47 24.12
C PRO A 6 -0.02 -3.57 22.62
N ARG A 7 0.89 -4.29 21.96
CA ARG A 7 0.91 -4.56 20.52
C ARG A 7 -0.27 -5.47 20.12
N PRO A 8 -0.87 -5.33 18.92
CA PRO A 8 -1.80 -6.34 18.40
C PRO A 8 -1.14 -7.72 18.39
N THR A 9 -1.80 -8.73 18.96
CA THR A 9 -1.20 -10.05 19.15
C THR A 9 -0.81 -10.70 17.82
N ALA A 10 -1.57 -10.42 16.76
CA ALA A 10 -1.24 -10.85 15.41
C ALA A 10 0.11 -10.34 14.89
N LEU A 11 0.71 -9.35 15.55
CA LEU A 11 1.98 -8.75 15.18
C LEU A 11 3.12 -9.22 16.07
N ASP A 12 2.89 -9.85 17.22
CA ASP A 12 3.90 -10.09 18.27
C ASP A 12 5.17 -10.81 17.80
N ASP A 13 5.12 -11.51 16.67
CA ASP A 13 6.25 -12.27 16.11
C ASP A 13 7.35 -11.45 15.40
N ALA A 14 7.29 -10.11 15.33
CA ALA A 14 8.24 -9.31 14.52
C ALA A 14 8.82 -8.06 15.22
N PRO A 15 10.05 -8.06 15.77
CA PRO A 15 10.65 -6.85 16.34
C PRO A 15 11.15 -5.91 15.22
N ASP A 16 11.03 -4.61 15.44
CA ASP A 16 11.48 -3.49 14.58
C ASP A 16 10.75 -3.22 13.25
N THR A 17 10.51 -1.92 12.98
CA THR A 17 9.70 -1.27 11.91
C THR A 17 8.91 -2.19 10.99
N VAL A 18 7.66 -2.50 11.36
CA VAL A 18 6.85 -3.51 10.67
C VAL A 18 5.82 -2.83 9.76
N LEU A 19 5.97 -3.00 8.44
CA LEU A 19 4.89 -2.80 7.48
C LEU A 19 4.03 -4.07 7.49
N VAL A 20 2.78 -3.99 7.94
CA VAL A 20 1.82 -5.09 7.80
C VAL A 20 0.71 -4.65 6.87
N THR A 21 0.42 -5.45 5.85
CA THR A 21 -0.67 -5.15 4.93
C THR A 21 -1.49 -6.38 4.67
N PHE A 22 -2.81 -6.19 4.69
CA PHE A 22 -3.81 -7.19 4.35
C PHE A 22 -4.43 -6.82 3.02
N LEU A 23 -4.25 -7.68 2.02
CA LEU A 23 -4.72 -7.47 0.66
C LEU A 23 -6.03 -8.23 0.42
N ASP A 24 -7.06 -7.55 -0.08
CA ASP A 24 -8.24 -8.21 -0.65
C ASP A 24 -7.81 -8.97 -1.92
N PRO A 25 -8.08 -10.29 -2.06
CA PRO A 25 -7.72 -11.06 -3.25
C PRO A 25 -8.19 -10.44 -4.57
N ARG A 26 -9.29 -9.69 -4.55
CA ARG A 26 -9.83 -9.02 -5.73
C ARG A 26 -8.85 -8.01 -6.31
N VAL A 27 -8.02 -7.37 -5.48
CA VAL A 27 -7.01 -6.41 -5.95
C VAL A 27 -5.92 -7.08 -6.80
N LEU A 28 -5.71 -8.40 -6.64
CA LEU A 28 -4.76 -9.15 -7.47
C LEU A 28 -5.28 -9.36 -8.90
N HIS A 29 -6.59 -9.24 -9.10
CA HIS A 29 -7.27 -9.45 -10.37
C HIS A 29 -7.76 -8.15 -11.02
N HIS A 30 -7.88 -7.08 -10.24
CA HIS A 30 -8.24 -5.77 -10.76
C HIS A 30 -7.05 -5.14 -11.50
N THR A 31 -7.16 -5.02 -12.82
CA THR A 31 -6.09 -4.47 -13.66
C THR A 31 -6.19 -2.95 -13.66
N ILE A 32 -5.21 -2.27 -13.07
CA ILE A 32 -5.06 -0.82 -13.16
C ILE A 32 -3.92 -0.53 -14.14
N GLY A 33 -4.25 0.05 -15.29
CA GLY A 33 -3.30 0.21 -16.41
C GLY A 33 -3.22 -1.04 -17.29
N ASP A 34 -2.00 -1.45 -17.65
CA ASP A 34 -1.77 -2.61 -18.51
C ASP A 34 -1.39 -3.88 -17.73
N ALA A 35 -1.55 -5.03 -18.39
CA ALA A 35 -1.29 -6.34 -17.76
C ALA A 35 0.20 -6.57 -17.45
N ALA A 36 1.13 -5.94 -18.19
CA ALA A 36 2.56 -6.05 -17.92
C ALA A 36 2.95 -5.29 -16.64
N VAL A 37 2.41 -4.07 -16.48
CA VAL A 37 2.52 -3.25 -15.27
C VAL A 37 1.95 -3.99 -14.07
N MET A 38 0.77 -4.60 -14.20
CA MET A 38 0.21 -5.41 -13.11
C MET A 38 1.11 -6.60 -12.74
N ALA A 39 1.66 -7.31 -13.73
CA ALA A 39 2.59 -8.41 -13.47
C ALA A 39 3.88 -7.93 -12.79
N ASP A 40 4.36 -6.72 -13.10
CA ASP A 40 5.52 -6.11 -12.46
C ASP A 40 5.21 -5.65 -11.02
N GLN A 41 4.04 -5.07 -10.79
CA GLN A 41 3.57 -4.66 -9.46
C GLN A 41 3.37 -5.88 -8.54
N ILE A 42 2.72 -6.94 -9.01
CA ILE A 42 2.54 -8.17 -8.23
C ILE A 42 3.89 -8.83 -7.91
N ARG A 43 4.83 -8.79 -8.86
CA ARG A 43 6.21 -9.26 -8.61
C ARG A 43 6.90 -8.41 -7.54
N ALA A 44 6.71 -7.10 -7.55
CA ALA A 44 7.23 -6.21 -6.52
C ALA A 44 6.64 -6.54 -5.14
N LEU A 45 5.32 -6.77 -5.04
CA LEU A 45 4.66 -7.24 -3.81
C LEU A 45 5.21 -8.59 -3.35
N ARG A 46 5.37 -9.54 -4.26
CA ARG A 46 5.97 -10.86 -3.95
C ARG A 46 7.39 -10.72 -3.39
N ARG A 47 8.23 -9.86 -3.96
CA ARG A 47 9.57 -9.56 -3.44
C ARG A 47 9.51 -8.88 -2.08
N ALA A 48 8.55 -7.99 -1.86
CA ALA A 48 8.37 -7.32 -0.58
C ALA A 48 8.01 -8.30 0.55
N THR A 49 7.30 -9.40 0.26
CA THR A 49 7.04 -10.47 1.26
C THR A 49 8.28 -11.17 1.81
N GLN A 50 9.44 -10.98 1.17
CA GLN A 50 10.72 -11.56 1.58
C GLN A 50 11.58 -10.59 2.37
N ARG A 51 11.16 -9.31 2.47
CA ARG A 51 11.93 -8.29 3.17
C ARG A 51 11.77 -8.47 4.67
N PRO A 52 12.86 -8.29 5.43
CA PRO A 52 12.73 -8.21 6.88
C PRO A 52 11.78 -7.07 7.22
N HIS A 53 10.91 -7.30 8.20
CA HIS A 53 9.93 -6.33 8.71
C HIS A 53 8.81 -5.90 7.72
N THR A 54 8.56 -6.69 6.67
CA THR A 54 7.39 -6.51 5.79
C THR A 54 6.52 -7.76 5.79
N HIS A 55 5.29 -7.65 6.28
CA HIS A 55 4.31 -8.73 6.36
C HIS A 55 3.13 -8.40 5.47
N ILE A 56 3.14 -8.98 4.28
CA ILE A 56 2.02 -8.92 3.34
C ILE A 56 1.26 -10.23 3.46
N ARG A 57 -0.05 -10.15 3.71
CA ARG A 57 -0.96 -11.31 3.76
C ARG A 57 -2.19 -11.02 2.91
N THR A 58 -2.69 -12.02 2.19
CA THR A 58 -3.98 -11.91 1.51
C THR A 58 -5.10 -12.38 2.44
N VAL A 59 -6.28 -11.77 2.38
CA VAL A 59 -7.45 -12.20 3.17
C VAL A 59 -8.29 -13.20 2.40
N SER A 60 -9.01 -14.11 3.08
CA SER A 60 -9.91 -15.03 2.39
C SER A 60 -11.12 -14.29 1.80
N ALA A 61 -11.41 -14.53 0.51
CA ALA A 61 -12.54 -13.95 -0.22
C ALA A 61 -13.93 -14.31 0.36
N ALA A 62 -14.01 -15.26 1.30
CA ALA A 62 -15.24 -15.70 1.95
C ALA A 62 -15.83 -14.69 2.95
N THR A 63 -15.14 -13.58 3.23
CA THR A 63 -15.70 -12.49 4.03
C THR A 63 -16.47 -11.53 3.12
N THR A 64 -17.79 -11.72 3.07
CA THR A 64 -18.73 -11.06 2.15
C THR A 64 -18.94 -9.59 2.48
N THR A 65 -17.98 -8.74 2.19
CA THR A 65 -18.11 -7.28 2.01
C THR A 65 -16.84 -6.84 1.28
N PRO A 66 -16.85 -5.94 0.27
CA PRO A 66 -15.60 -5.38 -0.25
C PRO A 66 -14.86 -4.72 0.92
N ALA A 67 -13.84 -5.39 1.43
CA ALA A 67 -13.04 -4.83 2.50
C ALA A 67 -12.07 -3.87 1.83
N PRO A 68 -11.99 -2.59 2.27
CA PRO A 68 -10.91 -1.71 1.81
C PRO A 68 -9.57 -2.42 2.02
N SER A 69 -8.58 -2.19 1.16
CA SER A 69 -7.22 -2.66 1.48
C SER A 69 -6.78 -1.97 2.76
N ILE A 70 -6.36 -2.76 3.76
CA ILE A 70 -5.96 -2.23 5.07
C ILE A 70 -4.48 -2.49 5.27
N ALA A 71 -3.71 -1.41 5.41
CA ALA A 71 -2.31 -1.48 5.79
C ALA A 71 -2.09 -0.87 7.18
N TYR A 72 -1.43 -1.60 8.05
CA TYR A 72 -0.92 -1.13 9.33
C TYR A 72 0.57 -0.77 9.17
N LEU A 73 0.89 0.47 9.47
CA LEU A 73 2.23 1.04 9.34
C LEU A 73 2.78 1.33 10.73
N ARG A 74 3.89 0.70 11.09
CA ARG A 74 4.66 1.08 12.28
C ARG A 74 6.00 1.67 11.87
N PHE A 75 6.23 2.91 12.26
CA PHE A 75 7.47 3.64 11.97
C PHE A 75 8.53 3.38 13.04
N ALA A 76 9.80 3.64 12.71
CA ALA A 76 10.93 3.47 13.63
C ALA A 76 10.81 4.35 14.90
N ASP A 77 10.10 5.48 14.81
CA ASP A 77 9.83 6.39 15.93
C ASP A 77 8.64 5.95 16.81
N GLY A 78 8.09 4.76 16.57
CA GLY A 78 6.99 4.20 17.33
C GLY A 78 5.61 4.74 16.96
N ARG A 79 5.50 5.60 15.94
CA ARG A 79 4.18 5.99 15.41
C ARG A 79 3.53 4.82 14.69
N GLU A 80 2.22 4.71 14.86
CA GLU A 80 1.37 3.67 14.26
C GLU A 80 0.23 4.33 13.48
N LEU A 81 0.06 3.92 12.23
CA LEU A 81 -1.00 4.40 11.35
C LEU A 81 -1.72 3.22 10.70
N ILE A 82 -3.01 3.40 10.47
CA ILE A 82 -3.82 2.48 9.68
C ILE A 82 -4.23 3.22 8.41
N CYS A 83 -3.81 2.68 7.28
CA CYS A 83 -4.16 3.13 5.95
C CYS A 83 -5.34 2.28 5.47
N LEU A 84 -6.47 2.94 5.22
CA LEU A 84 -7.63 2.34 4.57
C LEU A 84 -7.69 2.88 3.14
N GLU A 85 -7.56 1.99 2.17
CA GLU A 85 -7.72 2.33 0.76
C GLU A 85 -9.15 2.05 0.33
N GLN A 86 -9.85 3.10 -0.10
CA GLN A 86 -11.18 3.06 -0.70
C GLN A 86 -11.05 3.46 -2.18
N ALA A 87 -12.08 3.15 -2.99
CA ALA A 87 -12.05 3.32 -4.45
C ALA A 87 -11.55 4.70 -4.92
N ASP A 88 -11.88 5.77 -4.19
CA ASP A 88 -11.54 7.15 -4.55
C ASP A 88 -10.66 7.88 -3.50
N ALA A 89 -10.24 7.19 -2.43
CA ALA A 89 -9.58 7.84 -1.31
C ALA A 89 -8.65 6.91 -0.51
N VAL A 90 -7.64 7.52 0.11
CA VAL A 90 -6.80 6.87 1.13
C VAL A 90 -7.00 7.59 2.46
N VAL A 91 -7.42 6.86 3.49
CA VAL A 91 -7.64 7.42 4.83
C VAL A 91 -6.56 6.90 5.79
N TYR A 92 -5.85 7.83 6.42
CA TYR A 92 -4.88 7.52 7.48
C TYR A 92 -5.51 7.76 8.84
N LEU A 93 -5.70 6.70 9.60
CA LEU A 93 -6.22 6.74 10.96
C LEU A 93 -5.08 6.58 11.95
N ARG A 94 -5.08 7.40 13.00
CA ARG A 94 -4.28 7.10 14.19
C ARG A 94 -4.80 5.80 14.79
N GLU A 95 -3.87 4.96 15.18
CA GLU A 95 -4.19 3.69 15.82
C GLU A 95 -5.05 3.91 17.09
N SER A 96 -6.06 3.06 17.26
CA SER A 96 -6.91 2.98 18.45
C SER A 96 -7.27 1.52 18.76
N ASP A 97 -7.68 1.22 19.98
CA ASP A 97 -7.99 -0.14 20.43
C ASP A 97 -9.07 -0.81 19.55
N HIS A 98 -10.04 -0.04 19.06
CA HIS A 98 -11.04 -0.54 18.11
C HIS A 98 -10.39 -1.03 16.81
N HIS A 99 -9.43 -0.27 16.28
CA HIS A 99 -8.74 -0.66 15.06
C HIS A 99 -7.79 -1.84 15.27
N ARG A 100 -7.16 -1.99 16.45
CA ARG A 100 -6.39 -3.21 16.77
C ARG A 100 -7.28 -4.45 16.71
N ALA A 101 -8.42 -4.42 17.39
CA ALA A 101 -9.36 -5.54 17.38
C ALA A 101 -9.86 -5.87 15.96
N ALA A 102 -9.96 -4.87 15.08
CA ALA A 102 -10.26 -5.11 13.68
C ALA A 102 -9.10 -5.79 12.94
N LEU A 103 -7.85 -5.34 13.13
CA LEU A 103 -6.66 -5.97 12.55
C LEU A 103 -6.46 -7.40 13.03
N ASP A 104 -6.68 -7.68 14.33
CA ASP A 104 -6.59 -9.03 14.87
C ASP A 104 -7.64 -9.96 14.23
N ARG A 105 -8.88 -9.48 14.05
CA ARG A 105 -9.92 -10.25 13.34
C ARG A 105 -9.56 -10.51 11.88
N ILE A 106 -8.96 -9.54 11.20
CA ILE A 106 -8.49 -9.71 9.82
C ILE A 106 -7.34 -10.71 9.77
N ALA A 107 -6.41 -10.63 10.72
CA ALA A 107 -5.28 -11.55 10.79
C ALA A 107 -5.68 -13.01 11.02
N LEU A 108 -6.80 -13.24 11.74
CA LEU A 108 -7.38 -14.57 11.94
C LEU A 108 -7.89 -15.20 10.65
N VAL A 109 -8.39 -14.40 9.71
CA VAL A 109 -8.94 -14.87 8.43
C VAL A 109 -7.96 -14.70 7.26
N ALA A 110 -6.80 -14.10 7.51
CA ALA A 110 -5.75 -13.91 6.53
C ALA A 110 -5.01 -15.22 6.26
N HIS A 111 -4.64 -15.44 5.02
CA HIS A 111 -3.79 -16.55 4.62
C HIS A 111 -2.41 -16.45 5.28
N ASP A 112 -1.77 -17.59 5.51
CA ASP A 112 -0.38 -17.61 5.93
C ASP A 112 0.56 -17.09 4.83
N HIS A 113 1.86 -16.98 5.15
CA HIS A 113 2.86 -16.49 4.21
C HIS A 113 3.03 -17.41 2.98
N ALA A 114 2.87 -18.73 3.14
CA ALA A 114 3.05 -19.67 2.05
C ALA A 114 1.90 -19.56 1.03
N GLU A 115 0.66 -19.50 1.51
CA GLU A 115 -0.53 -19.36 0.68
C GLU A 115 -0.60 -17.97 0.06
N THR A 116 -0.26 -16.90 0.80
CA THR A 116 -0.12 -15.55 0.22
C THR A 116 0.87 -15.55 -0.94
N ARG A 117 2.03 -16.18 -0.79
CA ARG A 117 3.02 -16.30 -1.88
C ARG A 117 2.50 -17.10 -3.07
N ARG A 118 1.74 -18.17 -2.83
CA ARG A 118 1.09 -18.95 -3.91
C ARG A 118 0.10 -18.08 -4.68
N GLN A 119 -0.73 -17.31 -3.99
CA GLN A 119 -1.71 -16.40 -4.61
C GLN A 119 -1.02 -15.31 -5.45
N LEU A 120 0.00 -14.64 -4.91
CA LEU A 120 0.78 -13.65 -5.65
C LEU A 120 1.46 -14.25 -6.89
N THR A 121 2.01 -15.46 -6.78
CA THR A 121 2.65 -16.15 -7.92
C THR A 121 1.64 -16.50 -9.01
N ARG A 122 0.45 -16.99 -8.64
CA ARG A 122 -0.63 -17.28 -9.59
C ARG A 122 -1.11 -16.02 -10.30
N ALA A 123 -1.29 -14.93 -9.55
CA ALA A 123 -1.72 -13.65 -10.11
C ALA A 123 -0.66 -13.06 -11.05
N GLU A 124 0.62 -13.07 -10.67
CA GLU A 124 1.75 -12.64 -11.54
C GLU A 124 1.71 -13.40 -12.88
N HIS A 125 1.53 -14.72 -12.83
CA HIS A 125 1.48 -15.56 -14.01
C HIS A 125 0.26 -15.25 -14.90
N ALA A 126 -0.92 -15.08 -14.31
CA ALA A 126 -2.14 -14.76 -15.05
C ALA A 126 -2.01 -13.44 -15.83
N HIS A 127 -1.46 -12.39 -15.20
CA HIS A 127 -1.23 -11.11 -15.86
C HIS A 127 -0.18 -11.18 -16.98
N ARG A 128 0.87 -11.99 -16.81
CA ARG A 128 1.84 -12.23 -17.89
C ARG A 128 1.22 -12.89 -19.11
N LEU A 129 0.35 -13.88 -18.91
CA LEU A 129 -0.35 -14.53 -20.02
C LEU A 129 -1.23 -13.52 -20.79
N CYS A 130 -1.99 -12.69 -20.07
CA CYS A 130 -2.80 -11.64 -20.69
C CYS A 130 -1.94 -10.59 -21.44
N ALA A 131 -0.74 -10.28 -20.93
CA ALA A 131 0.19 -9.38 -21.60
C ALA A 131 0.77 -9.99 -22.89
N THR A 132 0.95 -11.31 -22.95
CA THR A 132 1.44 -11.99 -24.17
C THR A 132 0.35 -12.18 -25.22
N GLU A 133 -0.91 -12.36 -24.82
CA GLU A 133 -2.05 -12.52 -25.73
C GLU A 133 -2.41 -11.20 -26.44
N ARG A 134 -2.21 -10.06 -25.77
CA ARG A 134 -2.17 -8.74 -26.40
C ARG A 134 -0.75 -8.49 -26.92
N GLY A 135 -0.37 -9.12 -28.04
CA GLY A 135 0.90 -8.83 -28.73
C GLY A 135 1.14 -7.32 -28.87
N PRO A 136 2.40 -6.85 -29.05
CA PRO A 136 2.81 -5.48 -28.78
C PRO A 136 1.91 -4.48 -29.50
N ALA A 137 0.90 -3.98 -28.79
CA ALA A 137 0.14 -2.84 -29.23
C ALA A 137 1.14 -1.69 -29.18
N ALA A 138 1.56 -1.25 -30.36
CA ALA A 138 2.39 -0.07 -30.52
C ALA A 138 1.82 1.01 -29.60
N LEU A 139 2.62 1.43 -28.63
CA LEU A 139 2.32 2.58 -27.79
C LEU A 139 1.96 3.73 -28.74
N PRO A 140 0.81 4.43 -28.58
CA PRO A 140 0.74 5.77 -29.10
C PRO A 140 1.83 6.56 -28.37
N ALA A 141 2.83 7.01 -29.13
CA ALA A 141 3.83 7.95 -28.65
C ALA A 141 3.12 9.25 -28.28
N SER A 142 2.67 9.38 -27.03
CA SER A 142 2.16 10.65 -26.52
C SER A 142 2.25 10.73 -25.00
N PHE A 143 3.48 10.69 -24.51
CA PHE A 143 3.91 11.55 -23.41
C PHE A 143 5.23 12.18 -23.81
N ALA A 144 5.24 12.86 -24.96
CA ALA A 144 6.22 13.91 -25.18
C ALA A 144 5.91 14.98 -24.12
N ASN A 145 6.87 15.21 -23.24
CA ASN A 145 6.86 16.33 -22.31
C ASN A 145 6.56 17.60 -23.10
N ASP A 146 5.36 18.13 -22.95
CA ASP A 146 5.09 19.53 -23.23
C ASP A 146 5.38 20.28 -21.94
N PRO A 147 6.52 21.00 -21.81
CA PRO A 147 6.77 21.84 -20.66
C PRO A 147 5.83 23.04 -20.76
N GLY A 148 4.58 22.88 -20.31
CA GLY A 148 3.70 24.00 -20.04
C GLY A 148 4.41 25.04 -19.18
N PRO A 149 4.08 26.33 -19.33
CA PRO A 149 4.87 27.42 -18.76
C PRO A 149 5.02 27.26 -17.25
N VAL A 150 6.27 27.19 -16.80
CA VAL A 150 6.63 27.16 -15.38
C VAL A 150 6.02 28.38 -14.69
N PRO A 151 5.14 28.22 -13.68
CA PRO A 151 4.67 29.36 -12.91
C PRO A 151 5.85 29.96 -12.14
N THR A 152 6.15 31.23 -12.42
CA THR A 152 7.18 32.00 -11.73
C THR A 152 6.87 32.05 -10.23
N PRO A 153 7.84 31.78 -9.34
CA PRO A 153 7.61 31.91 -7.91
C PRO A 153 7.37 33.39 -7.55
N THR A 154 6.13 33.70 -7.17
CA THR A 154 5.76 34.98 -6.58
C THR A 154 6.52 35.14 -5.27
N SER A 155 7.47 36.07 -5.24
CA SER A 155 8.20 36.43 -4.02
C SER A 155 7.22 37.02 -2.99
N PRO A 156 7.29 36.63 -1.70
CA PRO A 156 6.51 37.30 -0.66
C PRO A 156 7.01 38.74 -0.46
N PRO A 157 6.13 39.69 -0.12
CA PRO A 157 6.54 41.07 0.13
C PRO A 157 7.51 41.15 1.32
N ARG A 158 8.59 41.90 1.14
CA ARG A 158 9.52 42.26 2.22
C ARG A 158 8.78 43.09 3.27
N PRO A 159 8.98 42.84 4.58
CA PRO A 159 8.50 43.74 5.61
C PRO A 159 9.23 45.08 5.50
N ASP A 160 8.46 46.17 5.54
CA ASP A 160 8.97 47.54 5.54
C ASP A 160 9.93 47.73 6.70
N ARG A 161 11.13 48.23 6.39
CA ARG A 161 12.07 48.71 7.39
C ARG A 161 11.45 49.92 8.07
N GLU A 162 11.14 49.77 9.36
CA GLU A 162 10.92 50.86 10.28
C GLU A 162 12.08 51.87 10.17
N ASN A 163 11.73 53.12 9.91
CA ASN A 163 12.67 54.23 9.82
C ASN A 163 12.64 54.96 11.18
N PRO A 164 13.75 55.04 11.94
CA PRO A 164 13.77 55.76 13.20
C PRO A 164 13.92 57.27 12.93
N ALA A 165 13.07 58.07 13.56
CA ALA A 165 13.31 59.48 13.84
C ALA A 165 13.12 59.69 15.35
#